data_AF-A0A257T934-F1
#
_entry.id   AF-A0A257T934-F1
#
_cell.length_a   1.000
_cell.length_b   1.000
_cell.length_c   1.000
_cell.angle_alpha   90.00
_cell.angle_beta   90.00
_cell.angle_gamma   90.00
#
_symmetry.space_group_name_H-M   'P 1'
#
loop_
_entity.id
_entity.type
_entity.pdbx_description
1 polymer ?
#
loop_
_entity_poly.entity_id
_entity_poly.type
_entity_poly.pdbx_seq_one_letter_code
_entity_poly.pdbx_strand_id
1 'polypeptide(L)'
;MNRILQPMRYGASIFRAPLDRVIAEARTALSSLQAEDGHWCFEFEADCTISAEYILMQHYMDERDGPLEAKIAVYLRNKQADHGGWPLYYGGPFDLSASVKAYYALKLAGDNPELPHMRRAREAI
;
A
#
# COMPACT_ATOMS: atom_id res chain seq x y z
N MET A 1 33.89 -15.22 55.26
CA MET A 1 34.34 -13.86 54.87
C MET A 1 33.72 -13.56 53.51
N ASN A 2 32.73 -12.68 53.47
CA ASN A 2 31.78 -12.44 52.37
C ASN A 2 32.46 -11.93 51.09
N ARG A 3 32.30 -12.63 49.96
CA ARG A 3 32.39 -12.05 48.62
C ARG A 3 30.96 -11.84 48.11
N ILE A 4 30.53 -10.60 48.20
CA ILE A 4 29.26 -10.08 47.66
C ILE A 4 29.26 -10.30 46.14
N LEU A 5 28.24 -11.00 45.65
CA LEU A 5 27.87 -11.03 44.23
C LEU A 5 27.45 -9.61 43.82
N GLN A 6 28.34 -8.88 43.15
CA GLN A 6 27.89 -7.71 42.39
C GLN A 6 27.17 -8.22 41.14
N PRO A 7 25.93 -7.76 40.85
CA PRO A 7 25.28 -8.10 39.60
C PRO A 7 26.11 -7.51 38.46
N MET A 8 26.59 -8.36 37.56
CA MET A 8 27.24 -7.96 36.31
C MET A 8 26.33 -6.99 35.55
N ARG A 9 26.67 -5.69 35.56
CA ARG A 9 26.09 -4.66 34.68
C ARG A 9 26.63 -4.77 33.24
N TYR A 10 26.71 -5.99 32.71
CA TYR A 10 27.24 -6.23 31.36
C TYR A 10 26.05 -6.44 30.41
N GLY A 11 25.55 -5.36 29.80
CA GLY A 11 24.54 -5.46 28.74
C GLY A 11 23.74 -4.19 28.49
N ALA A 12 23.25 -3.52 29.53
CA ALA A 12 22.34 -2.36 29.36
C ALA A 12 23.03 -1.07 28.89
N SER A 13 24.34 -0.92 29.13
CA SER A 13 25.08 0.32 28.83
C SER A 13 25.55 0.45 27.39
N ILE A 14 25.78 -0.68 26.69
CA ILE A 14 26.46 -0.68 25.38
C ILE A 14 25.48 -0.27 24.27
N PHE A 15 24.21 -0.64 24.42
CA PHE A 15 23.16 -0.32 23.45
C PHE A 15 22.50 1.04 23.66
N ARG A 16 22.70 1.68 24.82
CA ARG A 16 21.99 2.92 25.17
C ARG A 16 22.39 4.09 24.26
N ALA A 17 23.68 4.32 24.04
CA ALA A 17 24.13 5.43 23.21
C ALA A 17 23.76 5.28 21.72
N PRO A 18 23.91 4.09 21.08
CA PRO A 18 23.39 3.87 19.75
C PRO A 18 21.86 3.99 19.65
N LEU A 19 21.12 3.47 20.64
CA LEU A 19 19.66 3.55 20.68
C LEU A 19 19.17 5.00 20.80
N ASP A 20 19.72 5.77 21.74
CA ASP A 20 19.36 7.18 21.96
C ASP A 20 19.64 8.01 20.69
N ARG A 21 20.72 7.69 19.97
CA ARG A 21 21.04 8.30 18.68
C ARG A 21 19.98 7.98 17.62
N VAL A 22 19.62 6.71 17.44
CA VAL A 22 18.60 6.31 16.44
C VAL A 22 17.23 6.91 16.77
N ILE A 23 16.86 6.99 18.06
CA ILE A 23 15.62 7.64 18.50
C ILE A 23 15.64 9.13 18.14
N ALA A 24 16.76 9.82 18.40
CA ALA A 24 16.89 11.24 18.06
C ALA A 24 16.81 11.48 16.54
N GLU A 25 17.48 10.65 15.75
CA GLU A 25 17.45 10.72 14.28
C GLU A 25 16.03 10.45 13.73
N ALA A 26 15.36 9.40 14.20
CA ALA A 26 13.99 9.06 13.78
C ALA A 26 12.97 10.14 14.18
N ARG A 27 13.09 10.69 15.40
CA ARG A 27 12.27 11.82 15.85
C ARG A 27 12.46 13.02 14.94
N THR A 28 13.71 13.41 14.66
CA THR A 28 13.99 14.55 13.78
C THR A 28 13.42 14.32 12.38
N ALA A 29 13.58 13.13 11.82
CA ALA A 29 13.00 12.79 10.52
C ALA A 29 11.47 12.89 10.55
N LEU A 30 10.80 12.28 11.53
CA LEU A 30 9.34 12.33 11.62
C LEU A 30 8.83 13.76 11.86
N SER A 31 9.46 14.53 12.75
CA SER A 31 9.11 15.93 12.98
C SER A 31 9.31 16.81 11.74
N SER A 32 10.29 16.51 10.88
CA SER A 32 10.48 17.24 9.62
C SER A 32 9.39 17.00 8.57
N LEU A 33 8.57 15.97 8.76
CA LEU A 33 7.43 15.64 7.89
C LEU A 33 6.09 16.18 8.43
N GLN A 34 6.10 16.85 9.58
CA GLN A 34 4.90 17.44 10.18
C GLN A 34 4.51 18.70 9.39
N ALA A 35 3.22 18.85 9.08
CA ALA A 35 2.66 20.06 8.49
C ALA A 35 2.66 21.22 9.51
N GLU A 36 2.52 22.46 9.00
CA GLU A 36 2.57 23.67 9.83
C GLU A 36 1.47 23.73 10.92
N ASP A 37 0.33 23.09 10.68
CA ASP A 37 -0.79 22.98 11.62
C ASP A 37 -0.67 21.78 12.59
N GLY A 38 0.43 21.02 12.50
CA GLY A 38 0.78 19.93 13.41
C GLY A 38 0.33 18.53 12.99
N HIS A 39 -0.34 18.34 11.85
CA HIS A 39 -0.71 16.99 11.38
C HIS A 39 0.42 16.30 10.61
N TRP A 40 0.29 14.97 10.44
CA TRP A 40 1.08 14.20 9.47
C TRP A 40 0.15 13.63 8.40
N CYS A 41 0.54 13.77 7.13
CA CYS A 41 -0.19 13.22 6.01
C CYS A 41 0.71 12.25 5.25
N PHE A 42 0.33 10.97 5.30
CA PHE A 42 1.00 9.90 4.56
C PHE A 42 -0.01 9.19 3.68
N GLU A 43 0.49 8.52 2.66
CA GLU A 43 -0.34 7.69 1.82
C GLU A 43 -0.95 6.55 2.64
N PHE A 44 -2.27 6.43 2.58
CA PHE A 44 -2.99 5.29 3.12
C PHE A 44 -3.24 4.30 1.98
N GLU A 45 -2.28 3.40 1.78
CA GLU A 45 -2.39 2.37 0.75
C GLU A 45 -3.26 1.21 1.25
N ALA A 46 -4.42 1.03 0.61
CA ALA A 46 -5.30 -0.12 0.78
C ALA A 46 -5.24 -1.04 -0.45
N ASP A 47 -6.16 -1.99 -0.55
CA ASP A 47 -6.34 -2.76 -1.78
C ASP A 47 -6.91 -1.91 -2.94
N CYS A 48 -7.13 -2.55 -4.09
CA CYS A 48 -7.58 -1.88 -5.30
C CYS A 48 -9.11 -1.69 -5.41
N THR A 49 -9.91 -2.18 -4.46
CA THR A 49 -11.38 -2.19 -4.63
C THR A 49 -11.95 -0.79 -4.59
N ILE A 50 -11.52 0.09 -3.67
CA ILE A 50 -12.03 1.47 -3.59
C ILE A 50 -11.79 2.20 -4.91
N SER A 51 -10.59 2.07 -5.48
CA SER A 51 -10.22 2.69 -6.75
C SER A 51 -11.02 2.12 -7.93
N ALA A 52 -11.20 0.80 -7.98
CA ALA A 52 -11.99 0.14 -9.02
C ALA A 52 -13.49 0.50 -8.94
N GLU A 53 -14.04 0.49 -7.73
CA GLU A 53 -15.42 0.87 -7.44
C GLU A 53 -15.69 2.33 -7.75
N TYR A 54 -14.71 3.21 -7.56
CA TYR A 54 -14.82 4.61 -7.98
C TYR A 54 -15.01 4.73 -9.49
N ILE A 55 -14.20 4.03 -10.32
CA ILE A 55 -14.42 4.00 -11.78
C ILE A 55 -15.82 3.46 -12.10
N LEU A 56 -16.21 2.33 -11.49
CA LEU A 56 -17.54 1.74 -11.71
C LEU A 56 -18.66 2.73 -11.38
N MET A 57 -18.54 3.45 -10.27
CA MET A 57 -19.49 4.46 -9.80
C MET A 57 -19.56 5.67 -10.76
N GLN A 58 -18.43 6.24 -11.16
CA GLN A 58 -18.42 7.40 -12.07
C GLN A 58 -19.04 7.04 -13.43
N HIS A 59 -18.79 5.83 -13.93
CA HIS A 59 -19.45 5.32 -15.14
C HIS A 59 -20.95 5.10 -14.94
N TYR A 60 -21.38 4.60 -13.78
CA TYR A 60 -22.80 4.42 -13.47
C TYR A 60 -23.55 5.74 -13.36
N MET A 61 -22.92 6.77 -12.78
CA MET A 61 -23.50 8.11 -12.62
C MET A 61 -23.37 9.00 -13.88
N ASP A 62 -22.61 8.57 -14.89
CA ASP A 62 -22.24 9.37 -16.07
C ASP A 62 -21.49 10.68 -15.74
N GLU A 63 -20.70 10.66 -14.66
CA GLU A 63 -19.93 11.81 -14.15
C GLU A 63 -18.41 11.60 -14.32
N ARG A 64 -18.00 11.05 -15.47
CA ARG A 64 -16.61 10.60 -15.67
C ARG A 64 -15.59 11.75 -15.70
N ASP A 65 -14.55 11.63 -14.87
CA ASP A 65 -13.33 12.44 -14.97
C ASP A 65 -12.26 11.60 -15.69
N GLY A 66 -12.11 11.82 -17.00
CA GLY A 66 -11.18 11.05 -17.84
C GLY A 66 -9.72 11.11 -17.36
N PRO A 67 -9.15 12.29 -17.05
CA PRO A 67 -7.82 12.39 -16.47
C PRO A 67 -7.62 11.61 -15.16
N LEU A 68 -8.60 11.63 -14.25
CA LEU A 68 -8.54 10.86 -13.00
C LEU A 68 -8.69 9.36 -13.25
N GLU A 69 -9.64 8.96 -14.08
CA GLU A 69 -9.87 7.57 -14.52
C GLU A 69 -8.60 6.96 -15.10
N ALA A 70 -7.88 7.71 -15.95
CA ALA A 70 -6.61 7.28 -16.53
C ALA A 70 -5.52 7.03 -15.47
N LYS A 71 -5.42 7.89 -14.45
CA LYS A 71 -4.47 7.72 -13.34
C LYS A 71 -4.81 6.49 -12.50
N ILE A 72 -6.09 6.29 -12.20
CA ILE A 72 -6.57 5.11 -11.47
C ILE A 72 -6.29 3.84 -12.27
N ALA A 73 -6.53 3.83 -13.59
CA ALA A 73 -6.24 2.69 -14.43
C ALA A 73 -4.73 2.32 -14.43
N VAL A 74 -3.84 3.32 -14.45
CA VAL A 74 -2.38 3.09 -14.26
C VAL A 74 -2.10 2.43 -12.91
N TYR A 75 -2.70 2.95 -11.83
CA TYR A 75 -2.56 2.36 -10.49
C TYR A 75 -3.02 0.90 -10.45
N LEU A 76 -4.21 0.60 -10.98
CA LEU A 76 -4.75 -0.77 -11.01
C LEU A 76 -3.83 -1.73 -11.79
N ARG A 77 -3.32 -1.34 -12.96
CA ARG A 77 -2.38 -2.18 -13.74
C ARG A 77 -1.10 -2.46 -12.96
N ASN A 78 -0.55 -1.46 -12.25
CA ASN A 78 0.67 -1.60 -11.47
C ASN A 78 0.51 -2.50 -10.23
N LYS A 79 -0.73 -2.70 -9.75
CA LYS A 79 -1.02 -3.53 -8.57
C LYS A 79 -1.45 -4.96 -8.91
N GLN A 80 -1.51 -5.35 -10.19
CA GLN A 80 -1.78 -6.73 -10.57
C GLN A 80 -0.62 -7.64 -10.11
N ALA A 81 -0.94 -8.67 -9.34
CA ALA A 81 0.06 -9.59 -8.80
C ALA A 81 0.46 -10.69 -9.81
N ASP A 82 1.49 -11.47 -9.47
CA ASP A 82 2.04 -12.54 -10.33
C ASP A 82 1.01 -13.62 -10.67
N HIS A 83 0.09 -13.91 -9.74
CA HIS A 83 -1.02 -14.84 -9.94
C HIS A 83 -2.12 -14.29 -10.89
N GLY A 84 -1.94 -13.11 -11.48
CA GLY A 84 -2.82 -12.53 -12.51
C GLY A 84 -4.02 -11.74 -11.98
N GLY A 85 -4.28 -11.78 -10.68
CA GLY A 85 -5.38 -11.03 -10.05
C GLY A 85 -4.89 -9.90 -9.15
N TRP A 86 -5.77 -9.46 -8.26
CA TRP A 86 -5.51 -8.44 -7.25
C TRP A 86 -5.77 -9.00 -5.83
N PRO A 87 -4.83 -8.80 -4.88
CA PRO A 87 -5.00 -9.20 -3.49
C PRO A 87 -5.65 -8.10 -2.65
N LEU A 88 -6.07 -8.44 -1.42
CA LEU A 88 -6.59 -7.48 -0.41
C LEU A 88 -5.50 -6.76 0.40
N TYR A 89 -4.22 -7.12 0.21
CA TYR A 89 -3.08 -6.46 0.82
C TYR A 89 -1.80 -6.78 0.05
N TYR A 90 -0.75 -5.98 0.26
CA TYR A 90 0.52 -6.15 -0.44
C TYR A 90 1.12 -7.55 -0.24
N GLY A 91 1.41 -8.24 -1.35
CA GLY A 91 1.95 -9.61 -1.33
C GLY A 91 0.95 -10.68 -0.87
N GLY A 92 -0.34 -10.35 -0.76
CA GLY A 92 -1.38 -11.29 -0.39
C GLY A 92 -1.72 -12.31 -1.48
N PRO A 93 -2.54 -13.33 -1.15
CA PRO A 93 -3.03 -14.30 -2.11
C PRO A 93 -4.07 -13.66 -3.06
N PHE A 94 -4.40 -14.39 -4.12
CA PHE A 94 -5.50 -14.04 -5.02
C PHE A 94 -6.81 -13.84 -4.26
N ASP A 95 -7.50 -12.74 -4.53
CA ASP A 95 -8.87 -12.51 -4.10
C ASP A 95 -9.79 -12.36 -5.31
N LEU A 96 -10.83 -13.19 -5.38
CA LEU A 96 -11.77 -13.21 -6.50
C LEU A 96 -12.54 -11.89 -6.62
N SER A 97 -12.98 -11.34 -5.50
CA SER A 97 -13.83 -10.14 -5.49
C SER A 97 -13.06 -8.91 -5.95
N ALA A 98 -11.85 -8.71 -5.42
CA ALA A 98 -10.96 -7.63 -5.81
C ALA A 98 -10.55 -7.76 -7.28
N SER A 99 -10.25 -8.99 -7.73
CA SER A 99 -9.84 -9.23 -9.11
C SER A 99 -10.93 -8.93 -10.13
N VAL A 100 -12.17 -9.36 -9.85
CA VAL A 100 -13.32 -9.07 -10.72
C VAL A 100 -13.55 -7.55 -10.81
N LYS A 101 -13.53 -6.83 -9.70
CA LYS A 101 -13.74 -5.38 -9.69
C LYS A 101 -12.66 -4.65 -10.48
N ALA A 102 -11.38 -4.97 -10.25
CA ALA A 102 -10.27 -4.36 -10.97
C ALA A 102 -10.33 -4.65 -12.48
N TYR A 103 -10.63 -5.90 -12.87
CA TYR A 103 -10.78 -6.28 -14.28
C TYR A 103 -11.91 -5.49 -14.97
N TYR A 104 -13.07 -5.38 -14.33
CA TYR A 104 -14.19 -4.62 -14.89
C TYR A 104 -13.89 -3.11 -14.97
N ALA A 105 -13.27 -2.54 -13.94
CA ALA A 105 -12.87 -1.14 -13.94
C ALA A 105 -11.89 -0.83 -15.08
N LEU A 106 -10.89 -1.67 -15.30
CA LEU A 106 -9.95 -1.52 -16.43
C LEU A 106 -10.65 -1.63 -17.79
N LYS A 107 -11.61 -2.53 -17.93
CA LYS A 107 -12.42 -2.64 -19.16
C LYS A 107 -13.23 -1.37 -19.43
N LEU A 108 -13.82 -0.77 -18.40
CA LEU A 108 -14.55 0.50 -18.50
C LEU A 108 -13.62 1.66 -18.86
N ALA A 109 -12.41 1.68 -18.31
CA ALA A 109 -11.36 2.64 -18.65
C ALA A 109 -10.78 2.45 -20.07
N GLY A 110 -11.27 1.44 -20.83
CA GLY A 110 -10.95 1.24 -22.24
C GLY A 110 -9.92 0.15 -22.52
N ASP A 111 -9.48 -0.61 -21.51
CA ASP A 111 -8.51 -1.69 -21.75
C ASP A 111 -9.14 -2.81 -22.58
N ASN A 112 -8.46 -3.16 -23.68
CA ASN A 112 -8.87 -4.27 -24.53
C ASN A 112 -8.70 -5.61 -23.77
N PRO A 113 -9.73 -6.47 -23.68
CA PRO A 113 -9.68 -7.76 -23.00
C PRO A 113 -8.57 -8.71 -23.49
N GLU A 114 -8.03 -8.49 -24.69
CA GLU A 114 -6.95 -9.29 -25.27
C GLU A 114 -5.54 -8.81 -24.91
N LEU A 115 -5.41 -7.69 -24.19
CA LEU A 115 -4.12 -7.24 -23.67
C LEU A 115 -3.57 -8.24 -22.62
N PRO A 116 -2.23 -8.39 -22.50
CA PRO A 116 -1.63 -9.41 -21.64
C PRO A 116 -2.11 -9.40 -20.19
N HIS A 117 -2.24 -8.23 -19.56
CA HIS A 117 -2.72 -8.11 -18.18
C HIS A 117 -4.20 -8.47 -18.04
N MET A 118 -5.04 -8.10 -19.02
CA MET A 118 -6.45 -8.46 -19.04
C MET A 118 -6.66 -9.96 -19.21
N ARG A 119 -5.89 -10.61 -20.08
CA ARG A 119 -5.93 -12.06 -20.27
C ARG A 119 -5.54 -12.83 -19.01
N ARG A 120 -4.45 -12.42 -18.36
CA ARG A 120 -4.00 -13.02 -17.09
C ARG A 120 -5.08 -12.91 -16.00
N ALA A 121 -5.73 -11.75 -15.91
CA ALA A 121 -6.84 -11.56 -14.98
C ALA A 121 -8.03 -12.47 -15.31
N ARG A 122 -8.43 -12.54 -16.58
CA ARG A 122 -9.54 -13.37 -17.05
C ARG A 122 -9.29 -14.86 -16.89
N GLU A 123 -8.04 -15.31 -16.99
CA GLU A 123 -7.67 -16.72 -16.76
C GLU A 123 -7.65 -17.09 -15.27
N ALA A 124 -7.46 -16.10 -14.38
CA ALA A 124 -7.46 -16.30 -12.93
C ALA A 124 -8.86 -16.19 -12.29
N ILE A 125 -9.80 -15.49 -12.93
CA ILE A 125 -11.21 -15.30 -12.52
C ILE A 125 -12.06 -16.49 -12.98
#